data_AF-A0A1B0DC84-F1
#
_entry.id   AF-A0A1B0DC84-F1
#
_cell.length_a   1.000
_cell.length_b   1.000
_cell.length_c   1.000
_cell.angle_alpha   90.00
_cell.angle_beta   90.00
_cell.angle_gamma   90.00
#
_symmetry.space_group_name_H-M   'P 1'
#
loop_
_entity.id
_entity.type
_entity.pdbx_description
1 polymer ?
#
loop_
_entity_poly.entity_id
_entity_poly.type
_entity_poly.pdbx_seq_one_letter_code
_entity_poly.pdbx_strand_id
1 'polypeptide(L)'
;MSGKSGINSLEECLEKYIPPEELREVRRILYGQEQEKPLELSSATLKIAQEYDFEVKGYRFQAEQEHLRPAKIVRVAAIQNSIVAKTTDPVDVQRNAIYDKIEKMIKAAAASGVNILCLQEAWTMPFAFCTREKHPWTEFAESAENGSSTKWLKNLSRQFNMFSFEAAAKDSA
;
A
#
# COMPACT_ATOMS: atom_id res chain seq x y z
N MET A 1 16.46 -7.81 -19.09
CA MET A 1 16.61 -6.73 -18.11
C MET A 1 16.61 -5.42 -18.88
N SER A 2 15.46 -4.76 -19.01
CA SER A 2 15.40 -3.42 -19.60
C SER A 2 15.99 -2.46 -18.56
N GLY A 3 17.04 -1.73 -18.93
CA GLY A 3 17.66 -0.74 -18.06
C GLY A 3 16.62 0.29 -17.62
N LYS A 4 16.61 0.63 -16.33
CA LYS A 4 15.79 1.72 -15.79
C LYS A 4 16.30 3.05 -16.38
N SER A 5 15.88 3.41 -17.58
CA SER A 5 16.12 4.73 -18.19
C SER A 5 14.85 5.59 -18.19
N GLY A 6 13.95 5.35 -17.23
CA GLY A 6 12.67 6.05 -17.08
C GLY A 6 12.67 6.98 -15.87
N ILE A 7 11.68 7.86 -15.82
CA ILE A 7 11.36 8.68 -14.64
C ILE A 7 10.92 7.75 -13.51
N ASN A 8 11.47 7.92 -12.30
CA ASN A 8 11.07 7.14 -11.12
C ASN A 8 9.75 7.63 -10.51
N SER A 9 9.65 8.93 -10.28
CA SER A 9 8.45 9.62 -9.81
C SER A 9 8.29 10.97 -10.50
N LEU A 10 7.04 11.43 -10.62
CA LEU A 10 6.76 12.76 -11.16
C LEU A 10 7.38 13.83 -10.27
N GLU A 11 7.26 13.67 -8.95
CA GLU A 11 7.74 14.59 -7.93
C GLU A 11 9.26 14.81 -8.04
N GLU A 12 10.07 13.73 -8.12
CA GLU A 12 11.52 13.84 -8.32
C GLU A 12 11.88 14.57 -9.62
N CYS A 13 11.09 14.34 -10.68
CA CYS A 13 11.30 15.00 -11.96
C CYS A 13 11.03 16.51 -11.85
N LEU A 14 9.91 16.89 -11.24
CA LEU A 14 9.53 18.29 -11.03
C LEU A 14 10.56 19.01 -10.16
N GLU A 15 10.99 18.39 -9.05
CA GLU A 15 11.99 18.95 -8.14
C GLU A 15 13.36 19.12 -8.80
N LYS A 16 13.75 18.19 -9.68
CA LYS A 16 15.05 18.24 -10.36
C LYS A 16 15.13 19.32 -11.42
N TYR A 17 14.03 19.60 -12.14
CA TYR A 17 14.07 20.43 -13.34
C TYR A 17 13.34 21.77 -13.24
N ILE A 18 12.47 21.97 -12.24
CA ILE A 18 11.69 23.21 -12.10
C ILE A 18 12.26 24.06 -10.95
N PRO A 19 12.55 25.36 -11.19
CA PRO A 19 13.02 26.26 -10.14
C PRO A 19 12.06 26.34 -8.94
N PRO A 20 12.56 26.55 -7.69
CA PRO A 20 11.71 26.49 -6.49
C PRO A 20 10.49 27.43 -6.48
N GLU A 21 10.60 28.62 -7.09
CA GLU A 21 9.48 29.58 -7.21
C GLU A 21 8.37 29.02 -8.12
N GLU A 22 8.73 28.57 -9.33
CA GLU A 22 7.79 28.00 -10.29
C GLU A 22 7.24 26.65 -9.82
N LEU A 23 8.07 25.85 -9.13
CA LEU A 23 7.66 24.56 -8.59
C LEU A 23 6.52 24.69 -7.60
N ARG A 24 6.50 25.75 -6.78
CA ARG A 24 5.36 26.01 -5.87
C ARG A 24 4.08 26.23 -6.65
N GLU A 25 4.13 26.99 -7.74
CA GLU A 25 2.97 27.28 -8.56
C GLU A 25 2.50 26.04 -9.33
N VAL A 26 3.43 25.25 -9.88
CA VAL A 26 3.16 23.95 -10.49
C VAL A 26 2.49 23.02 -9.48
N ARG A 27 3.01 22.93 -8.25
CA ARG A 27 2.42 22.11 -7.19
C ARG A 27 1.03 22.59 -6.78
N ARG A 28 0.84 23.91 -6.68
CA ARG A 28 -0.47 24.53 -6.39
C ARG A 28 -1.52 24.14 -7.44
N ILE A 29 -1.13 24.13 -8.72
CA ILE A 29 -2.03 23.77 -9.83
C ILE A 29 -2.29 22.26 -9.88
N LEU A 30 -1.26 21.42 -9.79
CA LEU A 30 -1.39 19.95 -9.95
C LEU A 30 -1.97 19.25 -8.71
N TYR A 31 -1.53 19.65 -7.52
CA TYR A 31 -1.85 18.97 -6.25
C TYR A 31 -2.77 19.79 -5.34
N GLY A 32 -3.07 21.06 -5.68
CA GLY A 32 -3.88 21.94 -4.85
C GLY A 32 -3.16 22.51 -3.63
N GLN A 33 -1.83 22.36 -3.54
CA GLN A 33 -1.01 22.90 -2.44
C GLN A 33 0.38 23.29 -2.95
N GLU A 34 0.94 24.39 -2.45
CA GLU A 34 2.27 24.88 -2.86
C GLU A 34 3.42 24.01 -2.33
N GLN A 35 3.21 23.36 -1.18
CA GLN A 35 4.21 22.58 -0.48
C GLN A 35 3.58 21.30 0.05
N GLU A 36 4.34 20.21 -0.04
CA GLU A 36 3.98 18.96 0.62
C GLU A 36 4.05 19.13 2.13
N LYS A 37 3.19 18.41 2.85
CA LYS A 37 3.14 18.39 4.31
C LYS A 37 3.62 17.03 4.79
N PRO A 38 4.94 16.78 4.85
CA PRO A 38 5.47 15.47 5.23
C PRO A 38 5.08 15.14 6.68
N LEU A 39 4.80 13.87 6.91
CA LEU A 39 4.56 13.29 8.23
C LEU A 39 5.83 12.53 8.64
N GLU A 40 6.36 12.84 9.82
CA GLU A 40 7.47 12.10 10.39
C GLU A 40 7.04 10.66 10.71
N LEU A 41 7.75 9.69 10.13
CA LEU A 41 7.51 8.28 10.32
C LEU A 41 8.38 7.74 11.46
N SER A 42 7.92 6.67 12.12
CA SER A 42 8.69 6.08 13.21
C SER A 42 10.03 5.51 12.71
N SER A 43 11.06 5.55 13.55
CA SER A 43 12.35 4.92 13.23
C SER A 43 12.24 3.42 12.98
N ALA A 44 11.28 2.74 13.62
CA ALA A 44 10.98 1.33 13.38
C ALA A 44 10.41 1.10 11.97
N THR A 45 9.48 1.95 11.52
CA THR A 45 8.95 1.93 10.15
C THR A 45 10.06 2.08 9.12
N LEU A 46 10.95 3.07 9.30
CA LEU A 46 12.07 3.32 8.39
C LEU A 46 13.06 2.14 8.34
N LYS A 47 13.36 1.52 9.49
CA LYS A 47 14.23 0.34 9.56
C LYS A 47 13.64 -0.85 8.82
N ILE A 48 12.35 -1.14 9.01
CA ILE A 48 11.66 -2.23 8.32
C ILE A 48 11.64 -1.97 6.81
N ALA A 49 11.33 -0.73 6.39
CA ALA A 49 11.33 -0.34 4.98
C ALA A 49 12.71 -0.55 4.33
N GLN A 50 13.79 -0.19 5.04
CA GLN A 50 15.15 -0.41 4.58
C GLN A 50 15.55 -1.90 4.55
N GLU A 51 15.18 -2.68 5.57
CA GLU A 51 15.51 -4.11 5.67
C GLU A 51 14.85 -4.93 4.56
N TYR A 52 13.59 -4.61 4.22
CA TYR A 52 12.79 -5.35 3.25
C TYR A 52 12.63 -4.63 1.89
N ASP A 53 13.45 -3.62 1.64
CA ASP A 53 13.58 -2.89 0.37
C ASP A 53 12.23 -2.42 -0.22
N PHE A 54 11.52 -1.57 0.53
CA PHE A 54 10.33 -0.89 0.01
C PHE A 54 10.30 0.59 0.40
N GLU A 55 9.68 1.41 -0.45
CA GLU A 55 9.52 2.84 -0.20
C GLU A 55 8.43 3.09 0.86
N VAL A 56 8.68 4.06 1.73
CA VAL A 56 7.67 4.56 2.66
C VAL A 56 7.67 6.09 2.68
N LYS A 57 6.49 6.67 2.48
CA LYS A 57 6.25 8.11 2.51
C LYS A 57 5.10 8.43 3.45
N GLY A 58 5.21 9.53 4.18
CA GLY A 58 4.19 10.00 5.12
C GLY A 58 3.77 11.41 4.77
N TYR A 59 2.46 11.66 4.73
CA TYR A 59 1.88 12.98 4.47
C TYR A 59 0.75 13.29 5.45
N ARG A 60 0.51 14.58 5.69
CA ARG A 60 -0.49 15.06 6.63
C ARG A 60 -1.47 16.03 5.96
N PHE A 61 -2.75 15.73 6.11
CA PHE A 61 -3.85 16.66 5.86
C PHE A 61 -4.33 17.25 7.18
N GLN A 62 -4.66 18.53 7.20
CA GLN A 62 -5.13 19.24 8.39
C GLN A 62 -6.49 19.88 8.09
N ALA A 63 -7.29 20.05 9.12
CA ALA A 63 -8.52 20.81 9.11
C ALA A 63 -8.42 21.94 10.13
N GLU A 64 -9.27 22.96 9.99
CA GLU A 64 -9.37 24.04 10.98
C GLU A 64 -9.88 23.51 12.32
N GLN A 65 -9.47 24.17 13.40
CA GLN A 65 -9.92 23.81 14.73
C GLN A 65 -11.39 24.22 14.92
N GLU A 66 -12.26 23.23 15.17
CA GLU A 66 -13.64 23.50 15.57
C GLU A 66 -13.72 23.89 17.06
N HIS A 67 -14.67 24.76 17.42
CA HIS A 67 -14.90 25.14 18.82
C HIS A 67 -15.70 24.09 19.61
N LEU A 68 -16.53 23.30 18.92
CA LEU A 68 -17.47 22.36 19.55
C LEU A 68 -17.02 20.90 19.46
N ARG A 69 -16.14 20.56 18.51
CA ARG A 69 -15.72 19.19 18.28
C ARG A 69 -14.21 19.06 18.39
N PRO A 70 -13.71 18.01 19.08
CA PRO A 70 -12.30 17.71 19.05
C PRO A 70 -11.88 17.19 17.68
N ALA A 71 -10.60 17.37 17.35
CA ALA A 71 -10.02 16.82 16.13
C ALA A 71 -10.11 15.29 16.12
N LYS A 72 -10.61 14.73 15.02
CA LYS A 72 -10.67 13.27 14.79
C LYS A 72 -9.52 12.86 13.87
N ILE A 73 -8.33 12.76 14.44
CA ILE A 73 -7.12 12.42 13.69
C ILE A 73 -7.11 10.91 13.42
N VAL A 74 -6.98 10.54 12.15
CA VAL A 74 -6.88 9.14 11.70
C VAL A 74 -5.67 9.02 10.79
N ARG A 75 -4.86 7.97 11.01
CA ARG A 75 -3.75 7.60 10.13
C ARG A 75 -4.19 6.47 9.21
N VAL A 76 -4.02 6.69 7.92
CA VAL A 76 -4.35 5.71 6.88
C VAL A 76 -3.08 5.27 6.17
N ALA A 77 -3.00 4.01 5.75
CA ALA A 77 -1.95 3.49 4.89
C ALA A 77 -2.55 2.82 3.66
N ALA A 78 -1.92 3.07 2.51
CA ALA A 78 -2.15 2.32 1.29
C ALA A 78 -0.87 1.53 0.97
N ILE A 79 -1.01 0.23 0.75
CA ILE A 79 0.11 -0.63 0.37
C ILE A 79 -0.01 -0.97 -1.12
N GLN A 80 1.08 -0.72 -1.83
CA GLN A 80 1.27 -1.17 -3.20
C GLN A 80 2.47 -2.14 -3.24
N ASN A 81 2.32 -3.24 -3.97
CA ASN A 81 3.38 -4.23 -4.13
C ASN A 81 3.35 -4.91 -5.49
N SER A 82 4.49 -5.48 -5.88
CA SER A 82 4.58 -6.49 -6.94
C SER A 82 4.40 -7.90 -6.38
N ILE A 83 4.04 -8.85 -7.25
CA ILE A 83 4.15 -10.29 -6.97
C ILE A 83 5.60 -10.68 -6.67
N VAL A 84 5.76 -11.86 -6.04
CA VAL A 84 7.05 -12.33 -5.51
C VAL A 84 7.53 -13.59 -6.24
N ALA A 85 6.76 -14.68 -6.17
CA ALA A 85 7.07 -15.94 -6.86
C ALA A 85 6.74 -15.87 -8.35
N LYS A 86 7.21 -16.84 -9.14
CA LYS A 86 6.90 -16.89 -10.58
C LYS A 86 5.43 -17.27 -10.76
N THR A 87 4.82 -16.77 -11.82
CA THR A 87 3.43 -17.09 -12.16
C THR A 87 3.22 -18.56 -12.54
N THR A 88 4.30 -19.30 -12.80
CA THR A 88 4.31 -20.74 -13.07
C THR A 88 4.44 -21.61 -11.82
N ASP A 89 4.73 -21.01 -10.66
CA ASP A 89 4.86 -21.74 -9.40
C ASP A 89 3.47 -22.14 -8.87
N PRO A 90 3.35 -23.10 -7.94
CA PRO A 90 2.06 -23.44 -7.32
C PRO A 90 1.34 -22.24 -6.72
N VAL A 91 0.01 -22.22 -6.82
CA VAL A 91 -0.86 -21.09 -6.40
C VAL A 91 -0.67 -20.72 -4.93
N ASP A 92 -0.55 -21.72 -4.05
CA ASP A 92 -0.31 -21.53 -2.63
C ASP A 92 1.07 -20.92 -2.34
N VAL A 93 2.11 -21.34 -3.07
CA VAL A 93 3.46 -20.77 -2.99
C VAL A 93 3.45 -19.30 -3.40
N GLN A 94 2.78 -18.97 -4.52
CA GLN A 94 2.63 -17.58 -4.98
C GLN A 94 1.92 -16.71 -3.94
N ARG A 95 0.78 -17.16 -3.44
CA ARG A 95 -0.03 -16.43 -2.43
C ARG A 95 0.75 -16.22 -1.13
N ASN A 96 1.37 -17.27 -0.59
CA ASN A 96 2.09 -17.20 0.68
C ASN A 96 3.31 -16.27 0.58
N ALA A 97 4.02 -16.28 -0.56
CA ALA A 97 5.13 -15.34 -0.79
C ALA A 97 4.68 -13.86 -0.77
N ILE A 98 3.46 -13.58 -1.26
CA ILE A 98 2.85 -12.26 -1.15
C ILE A 98 2.48 -11.93 0.30
N TYR A 99 1.91 -12.88 1.04
CA TYR A 99 1.57 -12.69 2.47
C TYR A 99 2.80 -12.29 3.27
N ASP A 100 3.91 -13.03 3.10
CA ASP A 100 5.16 -12.77 3.81
C ASP A 100 5.68 -11.35 3.54
N LYS A 101 5.63 -10.89 2.27
CA LYS A 101 6.02 -9.53 1.88
C LYS A 101 5.12 -8.47 2.51
N ILE A 102 3.80 -8.65 2.41
CA ILE A 102 2.83 -7.67 2.91
C ILE A 102 2.82 -7.64 4.44
N GLU A 103 3.09 -8.74 5.12
CA GLU A 103 3.21 -8.76 6.58
C GLU A 103 4.25 -7.75 7.08
N LYS A 104 5.38 -7.64 6.38
CA LYS A 104 6.45 -6.67 6.72
C LYS A 104 5.97 -5.23 6.51
N MET A 105 5.26 -4.98 5.43
CA MET A 105 4.68 -3.65 5.14
C MET A 105 3.60 -3.27 6.16
N ILE A 106 2.74 -4.22 6.55
CA ILE A 106 1.73 -4.06 7.61
C ILE A 106 2.41 -3.75 8.95
N LYS A 107 3.49 -4.45 9.30
CA LYS A 107 4.28 -4.18 10.52
C LYS A 107 4.88 -2.77 10.51
N ALA A 108 5.39 -2.33 9.37
CA ALA A 108 5.92 -0.97 9.22
C ALA A 108 4.82 0.10 9.37
N ALA A 109 3.63 -0.12 8.78
CA ALA A 109 2.47 0.74 8.93
C ALA A 109 2.01 0.81 10.41
N ALA A 110 1.90 -0.34 11.08
CA ALA A 110 1.53 -0.44 12.48
C ALA A 110 2.52 0.31 13.40
N ALA A 111 3.82 0.24 13.11
CA ALA A 111 4.85 0.97 13.86
C ALA A 111 4.71 2.50 13.76
N SER A 112 4.08 3.01 12.70
CA SER A 112 3.71 4.43 12.55
C SER A 112 2.27 4.73 13.00
N GLY A 113 1.63 3.83 13.76
CA GLY A 113 0.32 4.06 14.39
C GLY A 113 -0.83 4.21 13.40
N VAL A 114 -0.76 3.51 12.26
CA VAL A 114 -1.85 3.47 11.28
C VAL A 114 -3.10 2.85 11.89
N ASN A 115 -4.25 3.47 11.64
CA ASN A 115 -5.56 3.01 12.11
C ASN A 115 -6.31 2.24 11.03
N ILE A 116 -6.16 2.63 9.78
CA ILE A 116 -6.83 2.03 8.62
C ILE A 116 -5.79 1.70 7.55
N LEU A 117 -5.78 0.46 7.08
CA LEU A 117 -4.88 -0.02 6.05
C LEU A 117 -5.67 -0.54 4.85
N CYS A 118 -5.20 -0.26 3.64
CA CYS A 118 -5.80 -0.73 2.40
C CYS A 118 -4.76 -1.45 1.54
N LEU A 119 -5.12 -2.63 1.03
CA LEU A 119 -4.34 -3.38 0.04
C LEU A 119 -4.89 -3.15 -1.37
N GLN A 120 -4.03 -3.25 -2.37
CA GLN A 120 -4.41 -3.10 -3.78
C GLN A 120 -5.40 -4.18 -4.26
N GLU A 121 -6.00 -3.95 -5.43
CA GLU A 121 -6.89 -4.92 -6.05
C GLU A 121 -6.18 -6.25 -6.37
N ALA A 122 -6.89 -7.35 -6.15
CA ALA A 122 -6.42 -8.73 -6.36
C ALA A 122 -5.05 -8.98 -5.73
N TRP A 123 -4.79 -8.39 -4.56
CA TRP A 123 -3.45 -8.34 -3.96
C TRP A 123 -2.81 -9.71 -3.76
N THR A 124 -3.61 -10.77 -3.56
CA THR A 124 -3.17 -12.14 -3.27
C THR A 124 -2.67 -12.92 -4.49
N MET A 125 -2.75 -12.36 -5.69
CA MET A 125 -2.50 -13.09 -6.94
C MET A 125 -1.84 -12.23 -8.02
N PRO A 126 -1.20 -12.82 -9.04
CA PRO A 126 -0.89 -12.10 -10.26
C PRO A 126 -2.16 -11.62 -10.95
N PHE A 127 -2.08 -10.49 -11.65
CA PHE A 127 -3.19 -9.95 -12.44
C PHE A 127 -3.38 -10.74 -13.74
N ALA A 128 -3.81 -12.00 -13.61
CA ALA A 128 -3.83 -13.00 -14.67
C ALA A 128 -5.05 -12.93 -15.60
N PHE A 129 -6.00 -12.02 -15.35
CA PHE A 129 -7.23 -11.89 -16.15
C PHE A 129 -6.97 -11.62 -17.64
N CYS A 130 -5.82 -11.04 -17.98
CA CYS A 130 -5.40 -10.82 -19.36
C CYS A 130 -5.21 -12.12 -20.16
N THR A 131 -4.94 -13.25 -19.49
CA THR A 131 -4.79 -14.56 -20.13
C THR A 131 -6.13 -15.13 -20.60
N ARG A 132 -7.23 -14.73 -19.93
CA ARG A 132 -8.58 -15.31 -20.09
C ARG A 132 -8.65 -16.81 -19.77
N GLU A 133 -7.59 -17.37 -19.19
CA GLU A 133 -7.53 -18.75 -18.75
C GLU A 133 -8.26 -18.90 -17.41
N LYS A 134 -8.89 -20.06 -17.20
CA LYS A 134 -9.52 -20.37 -15.90
C LYS A 134 -8.52 -21.03 -14.96
N HIS A 135 -7.86 -22.08 -15.42
CA HIS A 135 -6.87 -22.81 -14.62
C HIS A 135 -5.46 -22.27 -14.87
N PRO A 136 -4.63 -22.13 -13.84
CA PRO A 136 -4.92 -22.38 -12.41
C PRO A 136 -5.55 -21.18 -11.68
N TRP A 137 -5.80 -20.06 -12.38
CA TRP A 137 -6.13 -18.77 -11.76
C TRP A 137 -7.38 -18.76 -10.86
N THR A 138 -8.40 -19.56 -11.16
CA THR A 138 -9.59 -19.67 -10.32
C THR A 138 -9.32 -20.30 -8.95
N GLU A 139 -8.18 -20.99 -8.76
CA GLU A 139 -7.78 -21.54 -7.45
C GLU A 139 -7.35 -20.46 -6.46
N PHE A 140 -7.09 -19.22 -6.92
CA PHE A 140 -6.87 -18.08 -6.03
C PHE A 140 -8.16 -17.55 -5.37
N ALA A 141 -9.32 -17.92 -5.93
CA ALA A 141 -10.60 -17.50 -5.37
C ALA A 141 -10.83 -18.17 -4.01
N GLU A 142 -11.36 -17.40 -3.07
CA GLU A 142 -11.67 -17.89 -1.73
C GLU A 142 -12.93 -17.23 -1.15
N SER A 143 -13.50 -17.82 -0.11
CA SER A 143 -14.63 -17.21 0.60
C SER A 143 -14.29 -15.80 1.11
N ALA A 144 -15.17 -14.83 0.88
CA ALA A 144 -15.00 -13.47 1.40
C ALA A 144 -14.91 -13.40 2.93
N GLU A 145 -15.68 -14.24 3.64
CA GLU A 145 -15.77 -14.20 5.10
C GLU A 145 -14.78 -15.15 5.79
N ASN A 146 -14.57 -16.32 5.17
CA ASN A 146 -13.89 -17.47 5.76
C ASN A 146 -12.62 -17.90 5.00
N GLY A 147 -12.25 -17.16 3.95
CA GLY A 147 -11.04 -17.36 3.17
C GLY A 147 -9.76 -17.23 3.98
N SER A 148 -8.68 -17.76 3.42
CA SER A 148 -7.36 -17.75 4.06
C SER A 148 -6.85 -16.33 4.25
N SER A 149 -7.03 -15.45 3.24
CA SER A 149 -6.57 -14.06 3.31
C SER A 149 -7.33 -13.26 4.35
N THR A 150 -8.67 -13.42 4.39
CA THR A 150 -9.52 -12.75 5.37
C THR A 150 -9.15 -13.15 6.80
N LYS A 151 -8.95 -14.44 7.07
CA LYS A 151 -8.57 -14.93 8.41
C LYS A 151 -7.19 -14.42 8.81
N TRP A 152 -6.23 -14.45 7.89
CA TRP A 152 -4.88 -13.96 8.10
C TRP A 152 -4.87 -12.45 8.42
N LEU A 153 -5.56 -11.63 7.62
CA LEU A 153 -5.70 -10.20 7.87
C LEU A 153 -6.44 -9.87 9.16
N LYS A 154 -7.49 -10.64 9.51
CA LYS A 154 -8.20 -10.48 10.79
C LYS A 154 -7.26 -10.65 12.00
N ASN A 155 -6.33 -11.61 11.93
CA ASN A 155 -5.37 -11.82 13.00
C ASN A 155 -4.40 -10.64 13.13
N LEU A 156 -3.84 -10.15 12.03
CA LEU A 156 -2.95 -8.98 12.04
C LEU A 156 -3.68 -7.70 12.49
N SER A 157 -4.91 -7.50 12.02
CA SER A 157 -5.77 -6.38 12.39
C SER A 157 -6.02 -6.34 13.91
N ARG A 158 -6.30 -7.51 14.52
CA ARG A 158 -6.44 -7.64 15.98
C ARG A 158 -5.13 -7.38 16.71
N GLN A 159 -4.02 -7.95 16.21
CA GLN A 159 -2.70 -7.80 16.83
C GLN A 159 -2.26 -6.34 16.90
N PHE A 160 -2.51 -5.55 15.85
CA PHE A 160 -2.07 -4.16 15.76
C PHE A 160 -3.16 -3.13 16.09
N ASN A 161 -4.36 -3.58 16.49
CA ASN A 161 -5.52 -2.72 16.71
C ASN A 161 -5.78 -1.77 15.52
N MET A 162 -5.79 -2.35 14.31
CA MET A 162 -5.89 -1.63 13.04
C MET A 162 -7.00 -2.24 12.19
N PHE A 163 -7.76 -1.42 11.49
CA PHE A 163 -8.75 -1.88 10.51
C PHE A 163 -8.07 -2.12 9.16
N SER A 164 -8.37 -3.25 8.50
CA SER A 164 -7.80 -3.58 7.19
C SER A 164 -8.91 -3.74 6.15
N PHE A 165 -8.74 -3.09 5.00
CA PHE A 165 -9.54 -3.27 3.80
C PHE A 165 -8.75 -4.08 2.77
N GLU A 166 -9.40 -5.06 2.15
CA GLU A 166 -8.81 -5.86 1.09
C GLU A 166 -9.75 -6.03 -0.11
N ALA A 167 -9.14 -6.21 -1.28
CA ALA A 167 -9.81 -6.64 -2.50
C ALA A 167 -9.06 -7.87 -3.04
N ALA A 168 -9.65 -9.06 -2.88
CA ALA A 168 -9.10 -10.33 -3.34
C ALA A 168 -10.11 -11.07 -4.23
N ALA A 169 -9.65 -12.03 -5.04
CA ALA A 169 -10.55 -12.89 -5.79
C ALA A 169 -11.43 -13.68 -4.81
N LYS A 170 -12.75 -13.51 -4.91
CA LYS A 170 -13.69 -14.19 -4.03
C LYS A 170 -14.58 -15.16 -4.79
N ASP A 171 -14.88 -16.29 -4.16
CA ASP A 171 -15.87 -17.23 -4.66
C ASP A 171 -17.26 -16.60 -4.59
N SER A 172 -18.10 -16.92 -5.57
CA SER A 172 -19.54 -16.65 -5.46
C SER A 172 -20.10 -17.64 -4.43
N ALA A 173 -20.68 -17.13 -3.35
CA ALA A 173 -21.36 -17.94 -2.34
C ALA A 173 -22.51 -18.75 -2.96
#